data_AF-A0A379RY88-F1
#
_entry.id   AF-A0A379RY88-F1
#
_cell.length_a   1.000
_cell.length_b   1.000
_cell.length_c   1.000
_cell.angle_alpha   90.00
_cell.angle_beta   90.00
_cell.angle_gamma   90.00
#
_symmetry.space_group_name_H-M   'P 1'
#
loop_
_entity.id
_entity.type
_entity.pdbx_description
1 polymer ?
#
loop_
_entity_poly.entity_id
_entity_poly.type
_entity_poly.pdbx_seq_one_letter_code
_entity_poly.pdbx_strand_id
1 'polypeptide(L)'
;MCAHLIVGLPGEGQSECLQTLARVVETGVDGIKLHPLHIVKGSIMAKAWEAGRLSGIALDDYTLTAGEMIRHTPPEVIYHRISASARRPTLLAPLWCENRWTGMVELDKYLNEHGVQGSALARPWSPPIV
;
A
#
# COMPACT_ATOMS: atom_id res chain seq x y z
N MET A 1 15.26 -5.19 -10.23
CA MET A 1 14.61 -5.99 -9.17
C MET A 1 13.36 -5.28 -8.68
N CYS A 2 12.28 -6.00 -8.35
CA CYS A 2 11.03 -5.41 -7.86
C CYS A 2 10.58 -6.07 -6.54
N ALA A 3 10.25 -5.25 -5.54
CA ALA A 3 9.75 -5.69 -4.24
C ALA A 3 8.22 -5.66 -4.18
N HIS A 4 7.67 -6.55 -3.37
CA HIS A 4 6.23 -6.64 -3.14
C HIS A 4 5.93 -6.31 -1.68
N LEU A 5 5.22 -5.21 -1.46
CA LEU A 5 4.88 -4.70 -0.13
C LEU A 5 3.39 -4.79 0.11
N ILE A 6 3.01 -5.21 1.32
CA ILE A 6 1.63 -5.42 1.74
C ILE A 6 1.38 -4.57 2.97
N VAL A 7 0.33 -3.74 2.95
CA VAL A 7 -0.08 -2.91 4.09
C VAL A 7 -1.25 -3.57 4.81
N GLY A 8 -1.22 -3.58 6.14
CA GLY A 8 -2.25 -4.20 6.97
C GLY A 8 -1.98 -5.66 7.32
N LEU A 9 -0.70 -6.07 7.34
CA LEU A 9 -0.31 -7.36 7.90
C LEU A 9 -0.57 -7.39 9.42
N PRO A 10 -0.90 -8.57 9.99
CA PRO A 10 -1.17 -8.66 11.43
C PRO A 10 0.05 -8.23 12.25
N GLY A 11 -0.15 -7.27 13.15
CA GLY A 11 0.90 -6.74 14.02
C GLY A 11 1.73 -5.60 13.42
N GLU A 12 1.44 -5.18 12.18
CA GLU A 12 2.09 -4.02 11.56
C GLU A 12 1.15 -2.80 11.58
N GLY A 13 1.66 -1.69 12.11
CA GLY A 13 1.11 -0.34 11.93
C GLY A 13 1.92 0.46 10.92
N GLN A 14 1.60 1.75 10.81
CA GLN A 14 2.28 2.65 9.88
C GLN A 14 3.79 2.72 10.10
N SER A 15 4.24 2.73 11.36
CA SER A 15 5.67 2.76 11.71
C SER A 15 6.42 1.54 11.18
N GLU A 16 5.85 0.34 11.32
CA GLU A 16 6.46 -0.91 10.84
C GLU A 16 6.48 -0.95 9.31
N CYS A 17 5.43 -0.45 8.65
CA CYS A 17 5.39 -0.33 7.20
C CYS A 17 6.46 0.64 6.66
N LEU A 18 6.69 1.78 7.33
CA LEU A 18 7.73 2.74 6.95
C LEU A 18 9.14 2.20 7.21
N GLN A 19 9.35 1.48 8.32
CA GLN A 19 10.61 0.78 8.56
C GLN A 19 10.90 -0.27 7.48
N THR A 20 9.89 -1.05 7.10
CA THR A 20 9.99 -2.04 6.02
C THR A 20 10.34 -1.38 4.70
N LEU A 21 9.67 -0.27 4.36
CA LEU A 21 9.97 0.51 3.16
C LEU A 21 11.43 0.97 3.15
N ALA A 22 11.91 1.57 4.25
CA ALA A 22 13.29 2.05 4.34
C ALA A 22 14.29 0.93 4.04
N ARG A 23 14.11 -0.25 4.66
CA ARG A 23 14.97 -1.42 4.40
C ARG A 23 14.90 -1.91 2.97
N VAL A 24 13.72 -1.89 2.35
CA VAL A 24 13.55 -2.30 0.95
C VAL A 24 14.21 -1.31 -0.01
N VAL A 25 14.09 -0.01 0.23
CA VAL A 25 14.76 1.02 -0.57
C VAL A 25 16.28 0.92 -0.44
N GLU A 26 16.80 0.68 0.76
CA GLU A 26 18.24 0.46 1.00
C GLU A 26 18.84 -0.70 0.19
N THR A 27 18.03 -1.67 -0.24
CA THR A 27 18.51 -2.77 -1.11
C THR A 27 18.82 -2.34 -2.55
N GLY A 28 18.46 -1.11 -2.95
CA GLY A 28 18.58 -0.63 -4.32
C GLY A 28 17.49 -1.20 -5.25
N VAL A 29 16.26 -1.35 -4.75
CA VAL A 29 15.14 -1.83 -5.55
C VAL A 29 14.78 -0.83 -6.66
N ASP A 30 14.49 -1.32 -7.86
CA ASP A 30 14.09 -0.45 -8.99
C ASP A 30 12.59 -0.15 -8.99
N GLY A 31 11.79 -1.01 -8.36
CA GLY A 31 10.34 -0.82 -8.33
C GLY A 31 9.61 -1.55 -7.22
N ILE A 32 8.45 -1.02 -6.86
CA ILE A 32 7.60 -1.50 -5.78
C ILE A 32 6.20 -1.84 -6.33
N LYS A 33 5.66 -2.98 -5.90
CA LYS A 33 4.25 -3.30 -6.00
C LYS A 33 3.65 -3.16 -4.60
N LEU A 34 2.81 -2.17 -4.39
CA LEU A 34 2.15 -1.92 -3.10
C LEU A 34 0.66 -2.28 -3.19
N HIS A 35 0.14 -2.95 -2.17
CA HIS A 35 -1.29 -3.23 -2.06
C HIS A 35 -1.73 -3.47 -0.61
N PRO A 36 -3.04 -3.32 -0.29
CA PRO A 36 -3.58 -3.70 1.02
C PRO A 36 -3.60 -5.22 1.18
N LEU A 37 -3.54 -5.71 2.42
CA LEU A 37 -3.74 -7.13 2.70
C LEU A 37 -5.14 -7.56 2.25
N HIS A 38 -5.21 -8.47 1.29
CA HIS A 38 -6.44 -9.16 0.94
C HIS A 38 -6.57 -10.44 1.74
N ILE A 39 -7.62 -10.51 2.55
CA ILE A 39 -8.05 -11.73 3.21
C ILE A 39 -8.92 -12.49 2.20
N VAL A 40 -8.36 -13.59 1.68
CA VAL A 40 -9.00 -14.38 0.62
C VAL A 40 -9.44 -15.75 1.10
N LYS A 41 -10.57 -16.22 0.59
CA LYS A 41 -11.17 -17.53 0.92
C LYS A 41 -10.16 -18.67 0.78
N GLY A 42 -10.11 -19.54 1.77
CA GLY A 42 -9.23 -20.71 1.81
C GLY A 42 -7.82 -20.42 2.35
N SER A 43 -7.47 -19.17 2.66
CA SER A 43 -6.19 -18.84 3.29
C SER A 43 -6.19 -19.08 4.82
N ILE A 44 -5.01 -19.17 5.43
CA ILE A 44 -4.86 -19.19 6.89
C ILE A 44 -5.44 -17.90 7.50
N MET A 45 -5.24 -16.76 6.83
CA MET A 45 -5.77 -15.47 7.26
C MET A 45 -7.31 -15.43 7.22
N ALA A 46 -7.96 -16.12 6.27
CA ALA A 46 -9.42 -16.25 6.27
C ALA A 46 -9.93 -16.95 7.54
N LYS A 47 -9.27 -18.04 7.97
CA LYS A 47 -9.64 -18.73 9.22
C LYS A 47 -9.47 -17.84 10.45
N ALA A 48 -8.44 -16.98 10.46
CA ALA A 48 -8.24 -16.01 11.54
C ALA A 48 -9.31 -14.92 11.54
N TRP A 49 -9.69 -14.43 10.36
CA TRP A 49 -10.73 -13.43 10.16
C TRP A 49 -12.12 -13.94 10.55
N GLU A 50 -12.50 -15.14 10.09
CA GLU A 50 -13.76 -15.80 10.45
C GLU A 50 -13.90 -16.03 11.96
N ALA A 51 -12.78 -16.24 12.64
CA ALA A 51 -12.73 -16.41 14.10
C ALA A 51 -12.59 -15.09 14.87
N GLY A 52 -12.70 -13.92 14.21
CA GLY A 52 -12.62 -12.61 14.85
C GLY A 52 -11.23 -12.21 15.36
N ARG A 53 -10.17 -12.94 14.98
CA ARG A 53 -8.77 -12.67 15.39
C ARG A 53 -8.01 -11.78 14.42
N LEU A 54 -8.59 -11.47 13.27
CA LEU A 54 -8.02 -10.61 12.25
C LEU A 54 -9.14 -9.76 11.66
N SER A 55 -8.83 -8.52 11.30
CA SER A 55 -9.72 -7.64 10.55
C SER A 55 -9.02 -7.16 9.29
N GLY A 56 -9.80 -6.85 8.25
CA GLY A 56 -9.25 -6.18 7.07
C GLY A 56 -8.93 -4.72 7.41
N ILE A 57 -7.90 -4.17 6.78
CA ILE A 57 -7.51 -2.77 6.96
C ILE A 57 -8.62 -1.82 6.47
N ALA A 58 -8.88 -0.74 7.23
CA ALA A 58 -9.79 0.31 6.79
C ALA A 58 -9.21 1.08 5.60
N LEU A 59 -10.08 1.66 4.76
CA LEU A 59 -9.62 2.43 3.59
C LEU A 59 -8.77 3.63 4.00
N ASP A 60 -9.17 4.33 5.06
CA ASP A 60 -8.46 5.52 5.55
C ASP A 60 -7.09 5.16 6.11
N ASP A 61 -7.00 4.08 6.90
CA ASP A 61 -5.72 3.57 7.43
C ASP A 61 -4.77 3.14 6.31
N TYR A 62 -5.31 2.48 5.27
CA TYR A 62 -4.53 2.12 4.09
C TYR A 62 -4.04 3.36 3.35
N THR A 63 -4.93 4.32 3.08
CA THR A 63 -4.62 5.56 2.36
C THR A 63 -3.53 6.34 3.07
N LEU A 64 -3.67 6.53 4.38
CA LEU A 64 -2.69 7.21 5.22
C LEU A 64 -1.34 6.49 5.20
N THR A 65 -1.33 5.17 5.40
CA THR A 65 -0.07 4.40 5.46
C THR A 65 0.62 4.31 4.10
N ALA A 66 -0.11 3.93 3.06
CA ALA A 66 0.44 3.81 1.71
C ALA A 66 0.83 5.18 1.14
N GLY A 67 0.10 6.25 1.45
CA GLY A 67 0.44 7.62 1.10
C GLY A 67 1.77 8.05 1.70
N GLU A 68 1.97 7.82 3.01
CA GLU A 68 3.26 8.07 3.66
C GLU A 68 4.39 7.23 3.06
N MET A 69 4.15 5.96 2.76
CA MET A 69 5.15 5.13 2.09
C MET A 69 5.55 5.72 0.73
N ILE A 70 4.60 6.20 -0.08
CA ILE A 70 4.89 6.81 -1.37
C ILE A 70 5.70 8.09 -1.19
N ARG A 71 5.31 8.98 -0.26
CA ARG A 71 6.03 10.22 0.03
C ARG A 71 7.47 9.99 0.51
N HIS A 72 7.72 8.88 1.19
CA HIS A 72 9.05 8.45 1.68
C HIS A 72 9.82 7.55 0.70
N THR A 73 9.32 7.36 -0.52
CA THR A 73 10.03 6.60 -1.55
C THR A 73 10.80 7.54 -2.47
N PRO A 74 12.09 7.30 -2.76
CA PRO A 74 12.85 8.11 -3.70
C PRO A 74 12.20 8.19 -5.09
N PRO A 75 12.29 9.32 -5.80
CA PRO A 75 11.56 9.54 -7.06
C PRO A 75 11.99 8.61 -8.21
N GLU A 76 13.19 8.02 -8.13
CA GLU A 76 13.73 7.05 -9.08
C GLU A 76 13.11 5.64 -8.95
N VAL A 77 12.47 5.30 -7.83
CA VAL A 77 11.85 3.97 -7.63
C VAL A 77 10.45 3.95 -8.24
N ILE A 78 10.17 3.00 -9.12
CA ILE A 78 8.89 2.94 -9.84
C ILE A 78 7.84 2.18 -9.03
N TYR A 79 6.73 2.84 -8.68
CA TYR A 79 5.53 2.11 -8.26
C TYR A 79 4.82 1.47 -9.46
N HIS A 80 4.90 0.15 -9.57
CA HIS A 80 4.17 -0.62 -10.58
C HIS A 80 2.66 -0.70 -10.27
N ARG A 81 2.32 -0.58 -8.99
CA ARG A 81 0.94 -0.42 -8.49
C ARG A 81 0.98 0.13 -7.07
N ILE A 82 -0.08 0.84 -6.72
CA ILE A 82 -0.31 1.43 -5.39
C ILE A 82 -1.57 0.87 -4.72
N SER A 83 -2.21 -0.11 -5.34
CA SER A 83 -3.35 -0.85 -4.80
C SER A 83 -3.54 -2.15 -5.61
N ALA A 84 -4.43 -3.02 -5.15
CA ALA A 84 -4.87 -4.19 -5.88
C ALA A 84 -6.36 -4.44 -5.61
N SER A 85 -7.00 -5.20 -6.49
CA SER A 85 -8.40 -5.62 -6.31
C SER A 85 -8.54 -7.13 -6.36
N ALA A 86 -9.51 -7.67 -5.60
CA ALA A 86 -9.93 -9.06 -5.67
C ALA A 86 -11.45 -9.14 -5.67
N ARG A 87 -12.03 -10.12 -6.37
CA ARG A 87 -13.49 -10.24 -6.50
C ARG A 87 -14.06 -11.16 -5.44
N ARG A 88 -15.30 -10.90 -5.02
CA ARG A 88 -16.10 -11.92 -4.32
C ARG A 88 -16.42 -13.09 -5.26
N PRO A 89 -16.62 -14.32 -4.73
CA PRO A 89 -16.56 -14.71 -3.32
C PRO A 89 -15.14 -15.01 -2.81
N THR A 90 -14.10 -14.77 -3.63
CA THR A 90 -12.70 -15.00 -3.24
C THR A 90 -12.22 -13.98 -2.21
N LEU A 91 -12.55 -12.70 -2.38
CA LEU A 91 -12.27 -11.65 -1.40
C LEU A 91 -13.26 -11.74 -0.23
N LEU A 92 -12.73 -11.83 1.00
CA LEU A 92 -13.51 -11.77 2.24
C LEU A 92 -13.38 -10.39 2.90
N ALA A 93 -12.17 -9.82 2.92
CA ALA A 93 -11.90 -8.49 3.47
C ALA A 93 -10.57 -7.90 2.94
N PRO A 94 -10.39 -6.57 2.99
CA PRO A 94 -11.45 -5.58 3.21
C PRO A 94 -12.29 -5.41 1.94
N LEU A 95 -13.57 -5.09 2.11
CA LEU A 95 -14.55 -5.15 1.01
C LEU A 95 -14.37 -4.05 -0.04
N TRP A 96 -13.76 -2.92 0.34
CA TRP A 96 -13.47 -1.84 -0.59
C TRP A 96 -12.47 -2.25 -1.69
N CYS A 97 -11.66 -3.30 -1.46
CA CYS A 97 -10.77 -3.88 -2.46
C CYS A 97 -11.49 -4.61 -3.60
N GLU A 98 -12.82 -4.77 -3.55
CA GLU A 98 -13.57 -5.27 -4.70
C GLU A 98 -13.57 -4.26 -5.85
N ASN A 99 -13.59 -2.97 -5.52
CA ASN A 99 -13.50 -1.89 -6.49
C ASN A 99 -12.04 -1.49 -6.72
N ARG A 100 -11.56 -1.68 -7.95
CA ARG A 100 -10.20 -1.32 -8.36
C ARG A 100 -9.85 0.15 -8.12
N TRP A 101 -10.82 1.05 -8.20
CA TRP A 101 -10.58 2.49 -8.22
C TRP A 101 -10.52 3.11 -6.83
N THR A 102 -11.29 2.60 -5.87
CA THR A 102 -11.47 3.23 -4.55
C THR A 102 -10.15 3.57 -3.86
N GLY A 103 -9.24 2.58 -3.71
CA GLY A 103 -7.95 2.84 -3.07
C GLY A 103 -7.02 3.76 -3.88
N MET A 104 -7.12 3.76 -5.21
CA MET A 104 -6.28 4.65 -6.04
C MET A 104 -6.77 6.10 -5.97
N VAL A 105 -8.09 6.32 -5.94
CA VAL A 105 -8.69 7.65 -5.82
C VAL A 105 -8.40 8.29 -4.47
N GLU A 106 -8.51 7.53 -3.37
CA GLU A 106 -8.18 8.09 -2.05
C GLU A 106 -6.68 8.37 -1.91
N LEU A 107 -5.81 7.53 -2.49
CA LEU A 107 -4.37 7.82 -2.53
C LEU A 107 -4.03 9.04 -3.38
N ASP A 108 -4.69 9.24 -4.52
CA ASP A 108 -4.52 10.43 -5.34
C ASP A 108 -4.88 11.70 -4.56
N LYS A 109 -6.04 11.71 -3.87
CA LYS A 109 -6.42 12.83 -2.99
C LYS A 109 -5.39 13.09 -1.91
N TYR A 110 -4.94 12.04 -1.22
CA TYR A 110 -3.93 12.15 -0.17
C TYR A 110 -2.63 12.77 -0.69
N LEU A 111 -2.12 12.30 -1.82
CA LEU A 111 -0.87 12.79 -2.39
C LEU A 111 -0.99 14.23 -2.93
N ASN A 112 -2.16 14.62 -3.45
CA ASN A 112 -2.44 15.99 -3.84
C ASN A 112 -2.46 16.95 -2.64
N GLU A 113 -2.91 16.48 -1.47
CA GLU A 113 -2.97 17.29 -0.25
C GLU A 113 -1.62 17.36 0.50
N HIS A 114 -0.91 16.23 0.60
CA HIS A 114 0.27 16.10 1.46
C HIS A 114 1.60 16.10 0.70
N GLY A 115 1.57 15.97 -0.63
CA GLY A 115 2.74 15.97 -1.50
C GLY A 115 2.97 14.62 -2.19
N VAL A 116 3.63 14.70 -3.34
CA VAL A 116 3.90 13.55 -4.22
C VAL A 116 5.01 12.63 -3.70
N GLN A 117 5.31 11.56 -4.44
CA GLN A 117 6.44 10.67 -4.17
C GLN A 117 7.74 11.44 -3.91
N GLY A 118 8.50 11.04 -2.90
CA GLY A 118 9.76 11.68 -2.52
C GLY A 118 9.63 13.04 -1.82
N SER A 119 8.42 13.59 -1.67
CA SER A 119 8.20 14.89 -1.01
C SER A 119 8.65 14.89 0.46
N ALA A 120 8.44 13.79 1.19
CA ALA A 120 8.91 13.66 2.57
C ALA A 120 10.44 13.51 2.69
N LEU A 121 11.11 13.23 1.58
CA LEU A 121 12.58 13.16 1.48
C LEU A 121 13.22 14.46 0.98
N ALA A 122 12.44 15.53 0.80
CA ALA A 122 12.85 16.75 0.10
C ALA A 122 13.38 16.49 -1.33
N ARG A 123 12.93 15.39 -1.96
CA ARG A 123 13.26 14.99 -3.34
C ARG A 123 11.96 14.68 -4.10
N PRO A 124 11.01 15.63 -4.20
CA PRO A 124 9.72 15.37 -4.82
C PRO A 124 9.91 14.95 -6.28
N TRP A 125 9.14 13.94 -6.71
CA TRP A 125 9.06 13.57 -8.12
C TRP A 125 8.59 14.79 -8.92
N SER A 126 9.28 15.04 -10.03
CA SER A 126 8.94 16.09 -10.97
C SER A 126 8.74 15.46 -12.35
N PRO A 127 7.72 15.89 -13.10
CA PRO A 127 7.53 15.40 -14.46
C PRO A 127 8.75 15.76 -15.32
N PRO A 128 9.11 14.93 -16.32
CA PRO A 128 10.15 15.29 -17.28
C PRO A 128 9.79 16.62 -17.95
N ILE A 129 10.76 17.52 -18.10
CA ILE A 129 10.59 18.71 -18.94
C ILE A 129 10.54 18.21 -20.39
N VAL A 130 9.36 18.27 -21.00
CA VAL A 130 9.12 17.95 -22.42
C VAL A 130 9.37 19.18 -23.27
#